data_AF-A0A645H5R0-F1
#
_entry.id   AF-A0A645H5R0-F1
#
_cell.length_a   1.000
_cell.length_b   1.000
_cell.length_c   1.000
_cell.angle_alpha   90.00
_cell.angle_beta   90.00
_cell.angle_gamma   90.00
#
_symmetry.space_group_name_H-M   'P 1'
#
loop_
_entity.id
_entity.type
_entity.pdbx_description
1 polymer ?
#
loop_
_entity_poly.entity_id
_entity_poly.type
_entity_poly.pdbx_seq_one_letter_code
_entity_poly.pdbx_strand_id
1 'polypeptide(L)'
;MAGIKIDFYDQKNKVIHEIKKTDKIEEAHEWQVKFYIYTLEKIGVEGVSGVLEYPELRKTSQVFLNDDDRARLREDIMKIEEIIDSDKCPPTIKSKICKSCSYFDFCYCKEEDVQ
;
A
#
# COMPACT_ATOMS: atom_id res chain seq x y z
N MET A 1 4.28 -16.17 6.77
CA MET A 1 4.99 -15.47 5.69
C MET A 1 4.01 -14.46 5.11
N ALA A 2 4.42 -13.20 4.96
CA ALA A 2 3.59 -12.20 4.30
C ALA A 2 3.26 -12.70 2.89
N GLY A 3 2.00 -13.07 2.65
CA GLY A 3 1.53 -13.52 1.35
C GLY A 3 1.44 -12.34 0.40
N ILE A 4 2.58 -11.84 -0.09
CA ILE A 4 2.58 -10.81 -1.13
C ILE A 4 2.38 -11.46 -2.49
N LYS A 5 1.50 -10.87 -3.30
CA LYS A 5 1.28 -11.28 -4.68
C LYS A 5 1.80 -10.20 -5.60
N ILE A 6 2.98 -10.43 -6.16
CA ILE A 6 3.59 -9.56 -7.16
C ILE A 6 3.05 -9.96 -8.53
N ASP A 7 2.64 -8.99 -9.35
CA ASP A 7 2.16 -9.23 -10.72
C ASP A 7 3.23 -9.92 -11.57
N PHE A 8 4.45 -9.34 -11.61
CA PHE A 8 5.60 -9.94 -12.26
C PHE A 8 6.91 -9.53 -11.59
N TYR A 9 7.86 -10.46 -11.49
CA TYR A 9 9.21 -10.22 -10.97
C TYR A 9 10.26 -10.74 -11.95
N ASP A 10 11.03 -9.83 -12.52
CA ASP A 10 12.21 -10.14 -13.32
C ASP A 10 13.39 -10.48 -12.40
N GLN A 11 13.65 -11.77 -12.23
CA GLN A 11 14.74 -12.26 -11.38
C GLN A 11 16.14 -11.89 -11.91
N LYS A 12 16.30 -11.73 -13.22
CA LYS A 12 17.59 -11.45 -13.84
C LYS A 12 18.02 -10.01 -13.55
N ASN A 13 17.09 -9.07 -13.70
CA ASN A 13 17.35 -7.65 -13.46
C ASN A 13 16.94 -7.20 -12.05
N LYS A 14 16.31 -8.09 -11.26
CA LYS A 14 15.73 -7.81 -9.94
C LYS A 14 14.73 -6.66 -9.96
N VAL A 15 13.80 -6.70 -10.92
CA VAL A 15 12.80 -5.65 -11.12
C VAL A 15 11.39 -6.19 -10.91
N ILE A 16 10.64 -5.52 -10.04
CA ILE A 16 9.21 -5.75 -9.87
C ILE A 16 8.45 -4.95 -10.92
N HIS A 17 7.52 -5.58 -11.63
CA HIS A 17 6.58 -4.89 -12.52
C HIS A 17 5.18 -4.99 -11.91
N GLU A 18 4.57 -3.83 -11.63
CA GLU A 18 3.21 -3.71 -11.13
C GLU A 18 2.35 -2.97 -12.17
N ILE A 19 1.20 -3.53 -12.54
CA ILE A 19 0.35 -2.99 -13.61
C ILE A 19 -0.97 -2.46 -13.03
N LYS A 20 -1.29 -1.20 -13.33
CA LYS A 20 -2.53 -0.54 -12.90
C LYS A 20 -3.29 0.06 -14.07
N LYS A 21 -4.63 0.10 -13.97
CA LYS A 21 -5.49 0.69 -15.00
C LYS A 21 -5.53 2.22 -14.96
N THR A 22 -5.52 2.80 -13.75
CA THR A 22 -5.69 4.25 -13.52
C THR A 22 -4.68 4.73 -12.49
N ASP A 23 -4.24 5.98 -12.58
CA ASP A 23 -3.30 6.64 -11.68
C ASP A 23 -3.97 7.52 -10.60
N LYS A 24 -5.28 7.41 -10.40
CA LYS A 24 -6.05 8.22 -9.42
C LYS A 24 -5.52 8.19 -7.98
N ILE A 25 -4.84 7.11 -7.59
CA ILE A 25 -4.22 6.93 -6.27
C ILE A 25 -2.75 6.53 -6.41
N GLU A 26 -2.03 7.21 -7.32
CA GLU A 26 -0.64 6.90 -7.67
C GLU A 26 0.31 6.77 -6.47
N GLU A 27 0.19 7.63 -5.46
CA GLU A 27 1.02 7.52 -4.24
C GLU A 27 0.84 6.17 -3.56
N ALA A 28 -0.40 5.67 -3.44
CA ALA A 28 -0.68 4.37 -2.84
C ALA A 28 -0.10 3.23 -3.70
N HIS A 29 -0.12 3.35 -5.02
CA HIS A 29 0.50 2.39 -5.92
C HIS A 29 2.04 2.38 -5.79
N GLU A 30 2.66 3.55 -5.62
CA GLU A 30 4.10 3.64 -5.35
C GLU A 30 4.47 2.95 -4.03
N TRP A 31 3.71 3.22 -2.96
CA TRP A 31 3.93 2.58 -1.66
C TRP A 31 3.70 1.06 -1.69
N GLN A 32 2.78 0.57 -2.51
CA GLN A 32 2.60 -0.86 -2.75
C GLN A 32 3.89 -1.49 -3.30
N VAL A 33 4.49 -0.88 -4.32
CA VAL A 33 5.75 -1.38 -4.91
C VAL A 33 6.91 -1.27 -3.92
N LYS A 34 7.00 -0.15 -3.17
CA LYS A 34 7.99 0.00 -2.08
C LYS A 34 7.85 -1.09 -1.02
N PHE A 35 6.62 -1.44 -0.64
CA PHE A 35 6.38 -2.52 0.31
C PHE A 35 6.80 -3.90 -0.22
N TYR A 36 6.63 -4.16 -1.52
CA TYR A 36 7.15 -5.39 -2.13
C TYR A 36 8.67 -5.45 -2.12
N ILE A 37 9.35 -4.35 -2.49
CA ILE A 37 10.81 -4.23 -2.40
C ILE A 37 11.25 -4.50 -0.95
N TYR A 38 10.62 -3.85 0.02
CA TYR A 38 10.91 -4.02 1.46
C TYR A 38 10.73 -5.47 1.91
N THR A 39 9.66 -6.15 1.47
CA THR A 39 9.39 -7.54 1.83
C THR A 39 10.43 -8.50 1.23
N LEU A 40 10.88 -8.24 0.00
CA LEU A 40 11.94 -9.00 -0.64
C LEU A 40 13.30 -8.78 0.05
N GLU A 41 13.63 -7.55 0.44
CA GLU A 41 14.84 -7.26 1.23
C GLU A 41 14.83 -8.04 2.55
N LYS A 42 13.68 -8.13 3.24
CA LYS A 42 13.54 -8.85 4.52
C LYS A 42 13.79 -10.36 4.43
N ILE A 43 13.66 -10.95 3.25
CA ILE A 43 13.97 -12.37 3.01
C ILE A 43 15.34 -12.57 2.35
N GLY A 44 16.17 -11.52 2.28
CA GLY A 44 17.54 -11.57 1.79
C GLY A 44 17.71 -11.30 0.29
N VAL A 45 16.66 -10.86 -0.42
CA VAL A 45 16.77 -10.47 -1.83
C VAL A 45 17.11 -8.99 -1.91
N GLU A 46 18.40 -8.70 -2.06
CA GLU A 46 18.92 -7.32 -2.13
C GLU A 46 18.99 -6.77 -3.55
N GLY A 47 18.96 -5.44 -3.67
CA GLY A 47 19.12 -4.72 -4.93
C GLY A 47 17.88 -4.76 -5.84
N VAL A 48 16.70 -4.90 -5.25
CA VAL A 48 15.43 -4.92 -5.98
C VAL A 48 14.96 -3.50 -6.27
N SER A 49 14.48 -3.25 -7.49
CA SER A 49 13.79 -2.03 -7.88
C SER A 49 12.39 -2.35 -8.40
N GLY A 50 11.58 -1.31 -8.63
CA GLY A 50 10.22 -1.44 -9.11
C GLY A 50 9.93 -0.59 -10.33
N VAL A 51 8.96 -1.04 -11.11
CA VAL A 51 8.38 -0.34 -12.24
C VAL A 51 6.86 -0.40 -12.08
N LEU A 52 6.23 0.77 -12.10
CA LEU A 52 4.79 0.93 -12.04
C LEU A 52 4.29 1.34 -13.42
N GLU A 53 3.42 0.53 -14.01
CA GLU A 53 2.94 0.70 -15.38
C GLU A 53 1.45 1.01 -15.40
N TYR A 54 1.08 2.03 -16.17
CA TYR A 54 -0.29 2.40 -16.48
C TYR A 54 -0.52 2.29 -18.00
N PRO A 55 -0.84 1.09 -18.53
CA PRO A 55 -0.90 0.86 -19.98
C PRO A 55 -1.90 1.76 -20.70
N GLU A 56 -3.08 2.01 -20.10
CA GLU A 56 -4.12 2.87 -20.68
C GLU A 56 -3.66 4.34 -20.80
N LEU A 57 -2.74 4.76 -19.91
CA LEU A 57 -2.19 6.11 -19.87
C LEU A 57 -0.84 6.22 -20.57
N ARG A 58 -0.27 5.10 -21.06
CA ARG A 58 1.09 5.00 -21.61
C ARG A 58 2.15 5.60 -20.67
N LYS A 59 1.96 5.43 -19.36
CA LYS A 59 2.81 5.98 -18.31
C LYS A 59 3.54 4.86 -17.60
N THR A 60 4.83 5.05 -17.39
CA THR A 60 5.69 4.13 -16.66
C THR A 60 6.57 4.92 -15.70
N SER A 61 6.60 4.52 -14.44
CA SER A 61 7.37 5.18 -13.38
C SER A 61 8.31 4.18 -12.71
N GLN A 62 9.56 4.57 -12.48
CA GLN A 62 10.49 3.79 -11.68
C GLN A 62 10.24 4.06 -10.19
N VAL A 63 10.32 3.01 -9.38
CA VAL A 63 10.13 3.05 -7.93
C VAL A 63 11.35 2.48 -7.24
N PHE A 64 11.86 3.23 -6.28
CA PHE A 64 12.99 2.84 -5.44
C PHE A 64 12.59 2.92 -3.98
N LEU A 65 13.30 2.17 -3.13
CA LEU A 65 13.13 2.20 -1.68
C LEU A 65 14.38 2.80 -1.06
N ASN A 66 14.26 4.00 -0.49
CA ASN A 66 15.34 4.64 0.25
C ASN A 66 15.17 4.45 1.78
N ASP A 67 16.12 4.92 2.57
CA ASP A 67 16.11 4.71 4.02
C ASP A 67 14.98 5.46 4.75
N ASP A 68 14.60 6.63 4.27
CA ASP A 68 13.45 7.37 4.79
C ASP A 68 12.14 6.62 4.51
N ASP A 69 12.02 6.01 3.32
CA ASP A 69 10.89 5.14 2.97
C ASP A 69 10.84 3.90 3.87
N ARG A 70 11.99 3.30 4.19
CA ARG A 70 12.08 2.15 5.12
C ARG A 70 11.65 2.55 6.53
N ALA A 71 12.03 3.75 6.98
CA ALA A 71 11.62 4.27 8.27
C ALA A 71 10.10 4.51 8.29
N ARG A 72 9.55 5.16 7.26
CA ARG A 72 8.11 5.39 7.11
C ARG A 72 7.32 4.08 7.04
N LEU A 73 7.77 3.07 6.29
CA LEU A 73 7.10 1.76 6.24
C LEU A 73 7.04 1.10 7.62
N ARG A 74 8.11 1.15 8.41
CA ARG A 74 8.10 0.58 9.77
C ARG A 74 7.10 1.32 10.66
N GLU A 75 7.08 2.64 10.60
CA GLU A 75 6.15 3.47 11.35
C GLU A 75 4.69 3.20 10.93
N ASP A 76 4.42 3.13 9.63
CA ASP A 76 3.09 2.86 9.09
C ASP A 76 2.60 1.45 9.45
N ILE A 77 3.48 0.44 9.41
CA ILE A 77 3.17 -0.93 9.89
C ILE A 77 2.82 -0.91 11.37
N MET A 78 3.64 -0.26 12.21
CA MET A 78 3.35 -0.16 13.66
C MET A 78 2.01 0.51 13.92
N LYS A 79 1.69 1.61 13.24
CA LYS A 79 0.39 2.29 13.38
C LYS A 79 -0.78 1.40 12.95
N ILE A 80 -0.62 0.59 11.90
CA ILE A 80 -1.64 -0.37 11.47
C ILE A 80 -1.87 -1.42 12.55
N GLU A 81 -0.80 -1.98 13.13
CA GLU A 81 -0.88 -2.94 14.24
C GLU A 81 -1.57 -2.32 15.46
N GLU A 82 -1.22 -1.09 15.84
CA GLU A 82 -1.88 -0.35 16.93
C GLU A 82 -3.38 -0.15 16.68
N ILE A 83 -3.80 0.12 15.45
CA ILE A 83 -5.22 0.26 15.09
C ILE A 83 -5.94 -1.09 15.18
N ILE A 84 -5.30 -2.19 14.75
CA ILE A 84 -5.87 -3.53 14.81
C ILE A 84 -6.06 -3.99 16.26
N ASP A 85 -5.09 -3.71 17.13
CA ASP A 85 -5.10 -4.10 18.54
C ASP A 85 -5.89 -3.13 19.43
N SER A 86 -6.41 -2.03 18.88
CA SER A 86 -7.20 -1.04 19.61
C SER A 86 -8.64 -1.50 19.84
N ASP A 87 -9.09 -1.45 21.10
CA ASP A 87 -10.51 -1.64 21.46
C ASP A 87 -11.42 -0.53 20.89
N LYS A 88 -10.83 0.58 20.45
CA LYS A 88 -11.55 1.73 19.90
C LYS A 88 -11.33 1.83 18.40
N CYS A 89 -12.43 1.76 17.65
CA CYS A 89 -12.45 2.04 16.22
C CYS A 89 -12.00 3.49 15.96
N PRO A 90 -11.11 3.74 14.98
CA PRO A 90 -10.68 5.10 14.65
C PRO A 90 -11.84 5.96 14.15
N PRO A 91 -11.79 7.28 14.39
CA PRO A 91 -12.85 8.19 13.96
C PRO A 91 -12.92 8.31 12.43
N THR A 92 -14.11 8.66 11.92
CA THR A 92 -14.30 8.93 10.49
C THR A 92 -13.36 10.02 9.97
N ILE A 93 -12.71 9.78 8.82
CA ILE A 93 -11.74 10.71 8.24
C ILE A 93 -12.39 11.84 7.42
N LYS A 94 -13.67 11.70 7.03
CA LYS A 94 -14.43 12.70 6.25
C LYS A 94 -13.72 13.17 4.98
N SER A 95 -13.13 12.24 4.24
CA SER A 95 -12.42 12.50 2.98
C SER A 95 -13.30 12.29 1.74
N LYS A 96 -12.90 12.87 0.60
CA LYS A 96 -13.61 12.72 -0.69
C LYS A 96 -13.69 11.25 -1.14
N ILE A 97 -12.66 10.46 -0.85
CA ILE A 97 -12.60 9.03 -1.21
C ILE A 97 -13.64 8.18 -0.48
N CYS A 98 -14.13 8.64 0.69
CA CYS A 98 -15.09 7.90 1.50
C CYS A 98 -16.38 7.63 0.72
N LYS A 99 -16.82 8.56 -0.14
CA LYS A 99 -18.06 8.43 -0.92
C LYS A 99 -18.09 7.24 -1.87
N SER A 100 -16.92 6.75 -2.29
CA SER A 100 -16.77 5.58 -3.17
C SER A 100 -16.08 4.41 -2.46
N CYS A 101 -15.85 4.51 -1.15
CA CYS A 101 -15.18 3.48 -0.37
C CYS A 101 -16.16 2.33 -0.08
N SER A 102 -15.71 1.09 -0.27
CA SER A 102 -16.49 -0.10 0.08
C SER A 102 -16.83 -0.19 1.57
N TYR A 103 -16.09 0.52 2.42
CA TYR A 103 -16.28 0.55 3.87
C TYR A 103 -17.12 1.74 4.35
N PHE A 104 -17.73 2.52 3.45
CA PHE A 104 -18.47 3.74 3.83
C PHE A 104 -19.56 3.45 4.87
N ASP A 105 -20.44 2.49 4.60
CA ASP A 105 -21.57 2.19 5.51
C ASP A 105 -21.10 1.66 6.87
N PHE A 106 -19.97 0.97 6.92
CA PHE A 106 -19.35 0.51 8.17
C PHE A 106 -18.68 1.66 8.95
N CYS A 107 -18.09 2.63 8.26
CA CYS A 107 -17.40 3.74 8.91
C CYS A 107 -18.38 4.81 9.41
N TYR A 108 -19.53 4.97 8.74
CA TYR A 108 -20.54 5.99 9.03
C TYR A 108 -21.81 5.42 9.66
N CYS A 109 -21.84 4.13 10.03
CA CYS A 109 -22.92 3.60 10.84
C CYS A 109 -22.94 4.34 12.18
N LYS A 110 -24.09 4.92 12.51
CA LYS A 110 -24.34 5.44 13.85
C LYS A 110 -24.94 4.30 14.64
N GLU A 111 -24.19 3.75 15.58
CA GLU A 111 -24.83 3.00 16.66
C GLU A 111 -25.51 4.05 17.55
N GLU A 112 -26.83 3.99 17.66
CA GLU A 112 -27.49 4.63 18.79
C GLU A 112 -27.05 3.83 20.01
N ASP A 113 -26.35 4.47 20.94
CA ASP A 113 -26.09 3.88 22.24
C ASP A 113 -27.45 3.48 22.83
N VAL A 114 -27.74 2.18 22.86
CA VAL A 114 -28.89 1.66 23.59
C VAL A 114 -28.55 1.87 25.06
N GLN A 115 -29.04 3.00 25.57
CA GLN A 115 -28.88 3.43 26.95
C GLN A 115 -29.74 2.60 27.90
#